data_AF-A0A094G819-F1
#
_entry.id   AF-A0A094G819-F1
#
_cell.length_a   1.000
_cell.length_b   1.000
_cell.length_c   1.000
_cell.angle_alpha   90.00
_cell.angle_beta   90.00
_cell.angle_gamma   90.00
#
_symmetry.space_group_name_H-M   'P 1'
#
loop_
_entity.id
_entity.type
_entity.pdbx_description
1 polymer ?
#
loop_
_entity_poly.entity_id
_entity_poly.type
_entity_poly.pdbx_seq_one_letter_code
_entity_poly.pdbx_strand_id
1 'polypeptide(L)'
;MAPFQQLVEEASIAWAFTYRDFTATVVPFSFFTIASSLEAGSSYKTLLINTSKCTLLSFLLLYAFTISNQINGIEEDRINKPDRPIVSGRVSLQSAYARYGIFTLGCLLLAFSMRVEVGAVIFMTLGALHNFTDISSFGPAKDLATTGILTSGLYTAWVLGGGDERRGINWIACLSITLLFTISIQDLRDVIGDAASGRYTTP
;
A
#
# COMPACT_ATOMS: atom_id res chain seq x y z
N MET A 1 -12.86 -26.09 15.65
CA MET A 1 -11.70 -25.42 16.27
C MET A 1 -10.54 -25.23 15.29
N ALA A 2 -10.16 -26.24 14.50
CA ALA A 2 -9.07 -26.11 13.50
C ALA A 2 -9.26 -24.99 12.43
N PRO A 3 -10.45 -24.75 11.86
CA PRO A 3 -10.62 -23.67 10.86
C PRO A 3 -10.45 -22.27 11.44
N PHE A 4 -10.86 -22.08 12.70
CA PHE A 4 -10.69 -20.81 13.41
C PHE A 4 -9.21 -20.51 13.68
N GLN A 5 -8.45 -21.54 14.08
CA GLN A 5 -7.00 -21.39 14.27
C GLN A 5 -6.27 -21.02 12.97
N GLN A 6 -6.67 -21.62 11.84
CA GLN A 6 -6.13 -21.26 10.53
C GLN A 6 -6.43 -19.80 10.17
N LEU A 7 -7.67 -19.34 10.37
CA LEU A 7 -8.04 -17.94 10.12
C LEU A 7 -7.26 -16.95 11.00
N VAL A 8 -7.05 -17.29 12.27
CA VAL A 8 -6.26 -16.46 13.19
C VAL A 8 -4.80 -16.38 12.74
N GLU A 9 -4.22 -17.50 12.29
CA GLU A 9 -2.86 -17.52 11.76
C GLU A 9 -2.73 -16.69 10.48
N GLU A 10 -3.68 -16.81 9.56
CA GLU A 10 -3.72 -16.01 8.33
C GLU A 10 -3.82 -14.51 8.62
N ALA A 11 -4.64 -14.10 9.58
CA ALA A 11 -4.72 -12.71 10.01
C ALA A 11 -3.41 -12.23 10.65
N SER A 12 -2.76 -13.08 11.44
CA SER A 12 -1.47 -12.77 12.06
C SER A 12 -0.35 -12.63 11.01
N ILE A 13 -0.34 -13.48 9.99
CA ILE A 13 0.59 -13.38 8.86
C ILE A 13 0.33 -12.08 8.09
N ALA A 14 -0.92 -11.79 7.73
CA ALA A 14 -1.27 -10.57 7.02
C ALA A 14 -0.82 -9.32 7.79
N TRP A 15 -1.08 -9.29 9.10
CA TRP A 15 -0.60 -8.22 9.97
C TRP A 15 0.94 -8.10 9.99
N ALA A 16 1.66 -9.22 10.08
CA ALA A 16 3.12 -9.23 10.07
C ALA A 16 3.71 -8.69 8.75
N PHE A 17 3.02 -8.86 7.63
CA PHE A 17 3.40 -8.22 6.36
C PHE A 17 3.14 -6.71 6.35
N THR A 18 2.06 -6.22 6.99
CA THR A 18 1.55 -4.87 6.77
C THR A 18 1.84 -3.86 7.88
N TYR A 19 2.09 -4.29 9.12
CA TYR A 19 1.99 -3.40 10.29
C TYR A 19 2.90 -2.16 10.23
N ARG A 20 4.09 -2.28 9.63
CA ARG A 20 5.08 -1.19 9.49
C ARG A 20 4.59 -0.04 8.62
N ASP A 21 3.69 -0.35 7.68
CA ASP A 21 3.26 0.56 6.63
C ASP A 21 1.74 0.82 6.70
N PHE A 22 1.06 0.24 7.71
CA PHE A 22 -0.39 0.35 7.93
C PHE A 22 -0.84 1.80 8.10
N THR A 23 -0.11 2.58 8.90
CA THR A 23 -0.43 3.99 9.16
C THR A 23 -0.11 4.89 7.97
N ALA A 24 0.79 4.47 7.06
CA ALA A 24 1.13 5.22 5.85
C ALA A 24 0.08 5.05 4.74
N THR A 25 -0.70 3.96 4.76
CA THR A 25 -1.63 3.62 3.67
C THR A 25 -3.08 3.57 4.15
N VAL A 26 -3.41 2.66 5.08
CA VAL A 26 -4.82 2.38 5.44
C VAL A 26 -5.46 3.57 6.12
N VAL A 27 -4.78 4.16 7.10
CA VAL A 27 -5.27 5.30 7.89
C VAL A 27 -5.56 6.53 7.03
N PRO A 28 -4.62 7.07 6.23
CA PRO A 28 -4.88 8.25 5.43
C PRO A 28 -5.97 8.01 4.38
N PHE A 29 -6.04 6.83 3.76
CA PHE A 29 -7.06 6.54 2.75
C PHE A 29 -8.46 6.49 3.37
N SER A 30 -8.60 5.89 4.55
CA SER A 30 -9.86 5.89 5.29
C SER A 30 -10.29 7.31 5.67
N PHE A 31 -9.37 8.17 6.16
CA PHE A 31 -9.68 9.57 6.43
C PHE A 31 -10.06 10.36 5.18
N PHE A 32 -9.39 10.10 4.05
CA PHE A 32 -9.71 10.77 2.79
C PHE A 32 -11.10 10.38 2.27
N THR A 33 -11.50 9.12 2.47
CA THR A 33 -12.86 8.66 2.16
C THR A 33 -13.91 9.31 3.05
N ILE A 34 -13.60 9.48 4.35
CA ILE A 34 -14.47 10.21 5.29
C ILE A 34 -14.62 11.66 4.81
N ALA A 35 -13.51 12.35 4.50
CA ALA A 35 -13.51 13.73 4.04
C ALA A 35 -14.33 13.89 2.76
N SER A 36 -14.12 13.01 1.77
CA SER A 36 -14.88 12.98 0.52
C SER A 36 -16.38 12.71 0.76
N SER A 37 -16.73 11.76 1.64
CA SER A 37 -18.12 11.46 1.97
C SER A 37 -18.84 12.64 2.63
N LEU A 38 -18.14 13.36 3.52
CA LEU A 38 -18.66 14.58 4.16
C LEU A 38 -18.84 15.71 3.14
N GLU A 39 -17.89 15.86 2.21
CA GLU A 39 -17.95 16.83 1.13
C GLU A 39 -19.16 16.60 0.21
N ALA A 40 -19.43 15.33 -0.11
CA ALA A 40 -20.59 14.90 -0.89
C ALA A 40 -21.94 15.05 -0.16
N GLY A 41 -21.95 15.47 1.12
CA GLY A 41 -23.16 15.52 1.93
C GLY A 41 -23.78 14.13 2.19
N SER A 42 -22.95 13.08 2.20
CA SER A 42 -23.41 11.71 2.40
C SER A 42 -24.06 11.51 3.77
N SER A 43 -25.08 10.65 3.83
CA SER A 43 -25.62 10.19 5.10
C SER A 43 -24.56 9.49 5.95
N TYR A 44 -24.72 9.48 7.27
CA TYR A 44 -23.82 8.77 8.19
C TYR A 44 -23.66 7.28 7.82
N LYS A 45 -24.76 6.63 7.39
CA LYS A 45 -24.73 5.24 6.94
C LYS A 45 -23.86 5.05 5.71
N THR A 46 -23.99 5.93 4.71
CA THR A 46 -23.19 5.87 3.48
C THR A 46 -21.72 6.12 3.77
N LEU A 47 -21.41 7.11 4.62
CA LEU A 47 -20.05 7.40 5.07
C LEU A 47 -19.40 6.18 5.73
N LEU A 48 -20.09 5.51 6.64
CA LEU A 48 -19.57 4.30 7.29
C LEU A 48 -19.31 3.19 6.26
N ILE A 49 -20.26 2.93 5.36
CA ILE A 49 -20.11 1.90 4.33
C ILE A 49 -18.91 2.20 3.42
N ASN A 50 -18.78 3.43 2.94
CA ASN A 50 -17.67 3.85 2.08
C ASN A 50 -16.33 3.74 2.80
N THR A 51 -16.27 4.18 4.06
CA THR A 51 -15.06 4.10 4.88
C THR A 51 -14.66 2.65 5.16
N SER A 52 -15.61 1.77 5.47
CA SER A 52 -15.35 0.34 5.65
C SER A 52 -14.84 -0.32 4.36
N LYS A 53 -15.48 -0.01 3.22
CA LYS A 53 -15.03 -0.47 1.89
C LYS A 53 -13.62 0.01 1.58
N CYS A 54 -13.33 1.30 1.82
CA CYS A 54 -11.99 1.85 1.61
C CYS A 54 -10.97 1.17 2.51
N THR A 55 -11.28 1.00 3.79
CA THR A 55 -10.37 0.40 4.78
C THR A 55 -10.01 -1.03 4.38
N LEU A 56 -11.00 -1.79 3.91
CA LEU A 56 -10.76 -3.14 3.39
C LEU A 56 -9.90 -3.10 2.13
N LEU A 57 -10.26 -2.29 1.13
CA LEU A 57 -9.50 -2.21 -0.12
C LEU A 57 -8.06 -1.73 0.11
N SER A 58 -7.86 -0.69 0.93
CA SER A 58 -6.54 -0.14 1.23
C SER A 58 -5.67 -1.13 1.99
N PHE A 59 -6.24 -1.92 2.91
CA PHE A 59 -5.54 -3.02 3.56
C PHE A 59 -5.09 -4.09 2.56
N LEU A 60 -5.96 -4.48 1.61
CA LEU A 60 -5.62 -5.49 0.61
C LEU A 60 -4.57 -4.98 -0.39
N LEU A 61 -4.67 -3.70 -0.83
CA LEU A 61 -3.68 -3.05 -1.67
C LEU A 61 -2.32 -3.00 -0.98
N LEU A 62 -2.31 -2.57 0.30
CA LEU A 62 -1.10 -2.57 1.12
C LEU A 62 -0.52 -3.98 1.25
N TYR A 63 -1.36 -4.98 1.51
CA TYR A 63 -0.91 -6.36 1.68
C TYR A 63 -0.27 -6.92 0.40
N ALA A 64 -0.89 -6.70 -0.76
CA ALA A 64 -0.29 -7.08 -2.05
C ALA A 64 1.05 -6.37 -2.28
N PHE A 65 1.12 -5.07 -2.01
CA PHE A 65 2.36 -4.29 -2.12
C PHE A 65 3.46 -4.84 -1.20
N THR A 66 3.18 -5.02 0.10
CA THR A 66 4.20 -5.47 1.05
C THR A 66 4.66 -6.90 0.80
N ILE A 67 3.79 -7.79 0.32
CA ILE A 67 4.22 -9.13 -0.13
C ILE A 67 5.24 -8.98 -1.27
N SER A 68 4.92 -8.22 -2.33
CA SER A 68 5.84 -8.05 -3.47
C SER A 68 7.15 -7.34 -3.10
N ASN A 69 7.09 -6.39 -2.15
CA ASN A 69 8.28 -5.73 -1.62
C ASN A 69 9.19 -6.73 -0.90
N GLN A 70 8.63 -7.57 -0.03
CA GLN A 70 9.42 -8.59 0.68
C GLN A 70 9.96 -9.68 -0.23
N ILE A 71 9.24 -10.03 -1.31
CA ILE A 71 9.71 -11.01 -2.31
C ILE A 71 11.02 -10.55 -2.96
N ASN A 72 11.15 -9.25 -3.27
CA ASN A 72 12.33 -8.70 -3.96
C ASN A 72 13.32 -7.99 -3.02
N GLY A 73 12.97 -7.83 -1.74
CA GLY A 73 13.76 -7.14 -0.73
C GLY A 73 14.46 -8.05 0.27
N ILE A 74 14.64 -9.35 -0.02
CA ILE A 74 15.09 -10.35 0.97
C ILE A 74 16.44 -9.99 1.61
N GLU A 75 17.43 -9.57 0.81
CA GLU A 75 18.77 -9.27 1.32
C GLU A 75 18.79 -7.94 2.12
N GLU A 76 18.06 -6.92 1.66
CA GLU A 76 17.82 -5.68 2.41
C GLU A 76 17.15 -5.99 3.76
N ASP A 77 16.09 -6.80 3.73
CA ASP A 77 15.27 -7.13 4.90
C ASP A 77 16.00 -8.02 5.91
N ARG A 78 16.93 -8.87 5.48
CA ARG A 78 17.82 -9.63 6.40
C ARG A 78 18.57 -8.72 7.35
N ILE A 79 18.95 -7.53 6.87
CA ILE A 79 19.72 -6.55 7.61
C ILE A 79 18.77 -5.66 8.42
N ASN A 80 17.80 -5.03 7.75
CA ASN A 80 17.01 -3.97 8.35
C ASN A 80 15.79 -4.49 9.14
N LYS A 81 15.21 -5.63 8.72
CA LYS A 81 13.85 -6.06 9.12
C LYS A 81 13.77 -7.61 9.27
N PRO A 82 14.63 -8.23 10.11
CA PRO A 82 14.81 -9.69 10.16
C PRO A 82 13.56 -10.48 10.61
N ASP A 83 12.61 -9.82 11.27
CA ASP A 83 11.31 -10.38 11.68
C ASP A 83 10.28 -10.46 10.54
N ARG A 84 10.58 -9.93 9.34
CA ARG A 84 9.65 -9.99 8.21
C ARG A 84 9.29 -11.45 7.86
N PRO A 85 8.02 -11.74 7.50
CA PRO A 85 7.54 -13.11 7.28
C PRO A 85 8.39 -13.99 6.36
N ILE A 86 8.93 -13.44 5.26
CA ILE A 86 9.76 -14.21 4.32
C ILE A 86 11.15 -14.48 4.92
N VAL A 87 11.80 -13.45 5.45
CA VAL A 87 13.16 -13.54 6.03
C VAL A 87 13.21 -14.44 7.25
N SER A 88 12.21 -14.35 8.13
CA SER A 88 12.10 -15.18 9.33
C SER A 88 11.73 -16.64 9.04
N GLY A 89 11.40 -16.98 7.78
CA GLY A 89 10.96 -18.31 7.37
C GLY A 89 9.52 -18.65 7.75
N ARG A 90 8.75 -17.71 8.31
CA ARG A 90 7.32 -17.90 8.63
C ARG A 90 6.49 -18.16 7.37
N VAL A 91 6.87 -17.57 6.24
CA VAL A 91 6.22 -17.76 4.94
C VAL A 91 7.27 -18.10 3.89
N SER A 92 7.10 -19.25 3.21
CA SER A 92 7.97 -19.62 2.10
C SER A 92 7.78 -18.69 0.89
N LEU A 93 8.80 -18.57 0.05
CA LEU A 93 8.73 -17.74 -1.16
C LEU A 93 7.61 -18.19 -2.10
N GLN A 94 7.40 -19.49 -2.26
CA GLN A 94 6.30 -20.04 -3.06
C GLN A 94 4.92 -19.60 -2.51
N SER A 95 4.73 -19.66 -1.19
CA SER A 95 3.50 -19.20 -0.55
C SER A 95 3.33 -17.68 -0.67
N ALA A 96 4.41 -16.91 -0.61
CA ALA A 96 4.37 -15.46 -0.81
C ALA A 96 3.90 -15.12 -2.25
N TYR A 97 4.43 -15.77 -3.28
CA TYR A 97 3.97 -15.58 -4.66
C TYR A 97 2.50 -15.98 -4.84
N ALA A 98 2.05 -17.09 -4.26
CA ALA A 98 0.65 -17.50 -4.31
C ALA A 98 -0.28 -16.45 -3.68
N ARG A 99 0.10 -15.93 -2.50
CA ARG A 99 -0.61 -14.83 -1.84
C ARG A 99 -0.64 -13.58 -2.70
N TYR A 100 0.51 -13.19 -3.25
CA TYR A 100 0.60 -12.02 -4.12
C TYR A 100 -0.39 -12.11 -5.29
N GLY A 101 -0.43 -13.24 -5.99
CA GLY A 101 -1.37 -13.45 -7.10
C GLY A 101 -2.85 -13.40 -6.66
N ILE A 102 -3.20 -14.14 -5.61
CA ILE A 102 -4.59 -14.20 -5.09
C ILE A 102 -5.07 -12.83 -4.64
N PHE A 103 -4.28 -12.13 -3.83
CA PHE A 103 -4.68 -10.85 -3.26
C PHE A 103 -4.65 -9.71 -4.28
N THR A 104 -3.71 -9.73 -5.25
CA THR A 104 -3.72 -8.78 -6.38
C THR A 104 -5.00 -8.93 -7.21
N LEU A 105 -5.38 -10.16 -7.58
CA LEU A 105 -6.61 -10.41 -8.31
C LEU A 105 -7.85 -9.99 -7.49
N GLY A 106 -7.88 -10.34 -6.20
CA GLY A 106 -8.95 -9.94 -5.29
C GLY A 106 -9.10 -8.41 -5.17
N CYS A 107 -7.98 -7.68 -5.07
CA CYS A 107 -7.98 -6.21 -5.05
C CYS A 107 -8.59 -5.63 -6.32
N LEU A 108 -8.17 -6.11 -7.49
CA LEU A 108 -8.70 -5.65 -8.77
C LEU A 108 -10.20 -5.89 -8.85
N LEU A 109 -10.66 -7.12 -8.61
CA LEU A 109 -12.07 -7.46 -8.67
C LEU A 109 -12.91 -6.59 -7.72
N LEU A 110 -12.41 -6.37 -6.48
CA LEU A 110 -13.07 -5.51 -5.51
C LEU A 110 -13.12 -4.06 -6.00
N ALA A 111 -12.01 -3.51 -6.49
CA ALA A 111 -11.94 -2.13 -7.01
C ALA A 111 -12.89 -1.92 -8.20
N PHE A 112 -12.92 -2.84 -9.17
CA PHE A 112 -13.86 -2.80 -10.29
C PHE A 112 -15.33 -2.89 -9.82
N SER A 113 -15.63 -3.74 -8.83
CA SER A 113 -16.99 -3.85 -8.29
C SER A 113 -17.47 -2.55 -7.62
N MET A 114 -16.54 -1.74 -7.13
CA MET A 114 -16.80 -0.46 -6.48
C MET A 114 -16.63 0.75 -7.40
N ARG A 115 -16.22 0.54 -8.66
CA ARG A 115 -15.95 1.59 -9.66
C ARG A 115 -14.84 2.56 -9.25
N VAL A 116 -13.80 2.04 -8.62
CA VAL A 116 -12.62 2.80 -8.19
C VAL A 116 -11.32 2.20 -8.73
N GLU A 117 -11.42 1.50 -9.85
CA GLU A 117 -10.32 0.74 -10.47
C GLU A 117 -9.15 1.61 -10.90
N VAL A 118 -9.37 2.86 -11.33
CA VAL A 118 -8.32 3.71 -11.92
C VAL A 118 -7.16 3.90 -10.95
N GLY A 119 -7.44 4.36 -9.73
CA GLY A 119 -6.40 4.56 -8.73
C GLY A 119 -5.81 3.23 -8.22
N ALA A 120 -6.62 2.18 -8.07
CA ALA A 120 -6.15 0.87 -7.61
C ALA A 120 -5.21 0.20 -8.63
N VAL A 121 -5.51 0.29 -9.93
CA VAL A 121 -4.66 -0.22 -11.01
C VAL A 121 -3.34 0.56 -11.05
N ILE A 122 -3.37 1.88 -10.92
CA ILE A 122 -2.16 2.70 -10.87
C ILE A 122 -1.33 2.32 -9.63
N PHE A 123 -1.95 2.18 -8.46
CA PHE A 123 -1.28 1.76 -7.22
C PHE A 123 -0.53 0.44 -7.40
N MET A 124 -1.19 -0.59 -7.94
CA MET A 124 -0.57 -1.89 -8.14
C MET A 124 0.48 -1.89 -9.25
N THR A 125 0.26 -1.12 -10.32
CA THR A 125 1.23 -1.00 -11.42
C THR A 125 2.49 -0.31 -10.95
N LEU A 126 2.38 0.84 -10.28
CA LEU A 126 3.53 1.54 -9.71
C LEU A 126 4.19 0.72 -8.60
N GLY A 127 3.43 0.00 -7.79
CA GLY A 127 3.95 -0.93 -6.79
C GLY A 127 4.75 -2.08 -7.41
N ALA A 128 4.26 -2.66 -8.49
CA ALA A 128 4.98 -3.70 -9.23
C ALA A 128 6.24 -3.14 -9.88
N LEU A 129 6.18 -1.96 -10.50
CA LEU A 129 7.35 -1.27 -11.04
C LEU A 129 8.38 -0.97 -9.94
N HIS A 130 7.93 -0.47 -8.79
CA HIS A 130 8.79 -0.18 -7.65
C HIS A 130 9.48 -1.44 -7.13
N ASN A 131 8.78 -2.57 -7.03
CA ASN A 131 9.31 -3.76 -6.35
C ASN A 131 10.01 -4.76 -7.28
N PHE A 132 9.63 -4.86 -8.55
CA PHE A 132 10.16 -5.85 -9.51
C PHE A 132 11.09 -5.25 -10.57
N THR A 133 11.42 -3.96 -10.49
CA THR A 133 12.38 -3.30 -11.39
C THR A 133 13.39 -2.48 -10.61
N ASP A 134 14.42 -1.99 -11.29
CA ASP A 134 15.47 -1.17 -10.67
C ASP A 134 15.06 0.29 -10.41
N ILE A 135 13.79 0.67 -10.64
CA ILE A 135 13.31 2.04 -10.37
C ILE A 135 13.60 2.46 -8.93
N SER A 136 13.45 1.55 -7.96
CA SER A 136 13.71 1.83 -6.55
C SER A 136 15.19 1.87 -6.18
N SER A 137 16.10 1.55 -7.12
CA SER A 137 17.55 1.58 -6.90
C SER A 137 18.15 2.97 -7.02
N PHE A 138 17.38 3.95 -7.54
CA PHE A 138 17.75 5.36 -7.61
C PHE A 138 16.76 6.22 -6.81
N GLY A 139 17.27 6.97 -5.83
CA GLY A 139 16.48 7.73 -4.85
C GLY A 139 15.32 8.54 -5.42
N PRO A 140 15.57 9.51 -6.31
CA PRO A 140 14.49 10.32 -6.90
C PRO A 140 13.42 9.51 -7.64
N ALA A 141 13.81 8.39 -8.29
CA ALA A 141 12.86 7.52 -8.97
C ALA A 141 12.04 6.68 -7.97
N LYS A 142 12.67 6.19 -6.90
CA LYS A 142 12.01 5.55 -5.76
C LYS A 142 11.00 6.47 -5.09
N ASP A 143 11.40 7.71 -4.79
CA ASP A 143 10.57 8.74 -4.13
C ASP A 143 9.36 9.10 -5.00
N LEU A 144 9.57 9.28 -6.31
CA LEU A 144 8.50 9.57 -7.26
C LEU A 144 7.53 8.40 -7.39
N ALA A 145 8.04 7.17 -7.50
CA ALA A 145 7.21 5.96 -7.58
C ALA A 145 6.37 5.79 -6.31
N THR A 146 6.99 5.92 -5.13
CA THR A 146 6.31 5.80 -3.83
C THR A 146 5.24 6.89 -3.64
N THR A 147 5.53 8.11 -4.07
CA THR A 147 4.55 9.21 -4.09
C THR A 147 3.38 8.88 -5.02
N GLY A 148 3.65 8.38 -6.23
CA GLY A 148 2.61 7.96 -7.17
C GLY A 148 1.73 6.82 -6.64
N ILE A 149 2.33 5.85 -5.95
CA ILE A 149 1.62 4.76 -5.26
C ILE A 149 0.63 5.35 -4.25
N LEU A 150 1.11 6.16 -3.30
CA LEU A 150 0.26 6.68 -2.24
C LEU A 150 -0.84 7.62 -2.77
N THR A 151 -0.53 8.44 -3.76
CA THR A 151 -1.47 9.44 -4.33
C THR A 151 -2.55 8.80 -5.19
N SER A 152 -2.24 7.72 -5.92
CA SER A 152 -3.25 6.92 -6.63
C SER A 152 -4.21 6.19 -5.68
N GLY A 153 -3.71 5.77 -4.51
CA GLY A 153 -4.54 5.25 -3.43
C GLY A 153 -5.43 6.32 -2.78
N LEU A 154 -4.93 7.55 -2.59
CA LEU A 154 -5.76 8.69 -2.16
C LEU A 154 -6.85 9.03 -3.19
N TYR A 155 -6.55 8.92 -4.49
CA TYR A 155 -7.56 9.10 -5.54
C TYR A 155 -8.66 8.04 -5.46
N THR A 156 -8.29 6.76 -5.30
CA THR A 156 -9.24 5.66 -5.05
C THR A 156 -10.16 5.96 -3.86
N ALA A 157 -9.58 6.41 -2.74
CA ALA A 157 -10.31 6.77 -1.53
C ALA A 157 -11.27 7.95 -1.74
N TRP A 158 -10.82 8.99 -2.45
CA TRP A 158 -11.65 10.16 -2.74
C TRP A 158 -12.84 9.78 -3.62
N VAL A 159 -12.62 9.08 -4.72
CA VAL A 159 -13.70 8.65 -5.62
C VAL A 159 -14.71 7.77 -4.88
N LEU A 160 -14.25 6.87 -4.01
CA LEU A 160 -15.15 6.01 -3.23
C LEU A 160 -16.06 6.80 -2.27
N GLY A 161 -15.57 7.93 -1.73
CA GLY A 161 -16.36 8.81 -0.88
C GLY A 161 -17.42 9.62 -1.64
N GLY A 162 -17.26 9.79 -2.95
CA GLY A 162 -18.26 10.44 -3.82
C GLY A 162 -18.23 11.97 -3.85
N GLY A 163 -17.19 12.61 -3.29
CA GLY A 163 -16.99 14.05 -3.37
C GLY A 163 -16.59 14.54 -4.76
N ASP A 164 -16.61 15.86 -4.96
CA ASP A 164 -16.26 16.49 -6.23
C ASP A 164 -14.83 16.10 -6.68
N GLU A 165 -14.71 15.52 -7.87
CA GLU A 165 -13.46 14.94 -8.35
C GLU A 165 -12.37 16.01 -8.51
N ARG A 166 -12.71 17.19 -9.04
CA ARG A 166 -11.75 18.27 -9.23
C ARG A 166 -11.19 18.76 -7.90
N ARG A 167 -12.04 18.89 -6.88
CA ARG A 167 -11.64 19.25 -5.53
C ARG A 167 -10.73 18.18 -4.92
N GLY A 168 -11.05 16.91 -5.12
CA GLY A 168 -10.21 15.78 -4.71
C GLY A 168 -8.82 15.84 -5.33
N ILE A 169 -8.75 16.00 -6.66
CA ILE A 169 -7.49 16.12 -7.40
C ILE A 169 -6.65 17.28 -6.87
N ASN A 170 -7.26 18.44 -6.59
CA ASN A 170 -6.53 19.58 -6.03
C ASN A 170 -5.90 19.27 -4.66
N TRP A 171 -6.66 18.62 -3.76
CA TRP A 171 -6.12 18.21 -2.46
C TRP A 171 -5.03 17.16 -2.58
N ILE A 172 -5.22 16.17 -3.45
CA ILE A 172 -4.23 15.12 -3.72
C ILE A 172 -2.96 15.75 -4.28
N ALA A 173 -3.06 16.70 -5.22
CA ALA A 173 -1.89 17.39 -5.77
C ALA A 173 -1.09 18.13 -4.69
N CYS A 174 -1.76 18.87 -3.79
CA CYS A 174 -1.10 19.52 -2.66
C CYS A 174 -0.35 18.51 -1.77
N LEU A 175 -1.01 17.41 -1.41
CA LEU A 175 -0.41 16.35 -0.60
C LEU A 175 0.74 15.63 -1.33
N SER A 176 0.60 15.42 -2.64
CA SER A 176 1.61 14.78 -3.49
C SER A 176 2.92 15.57 -3.47
N ILE A 177 2.83 16.90 -3.57
CA ILE A 177 4.00 17.78 -3.54
C ILE A 177 4.68 17.67 -2.18
N THR A 178 3.95 17.79 -1.08
CA THR A 178 4.53 17.66 0.26
C THR A 178 5.15 16.28 0.48
N LEU A 179 4.47 15.22 0.03
CA LEU A 179 4.93 13.86 0.15
C LEU A 179 6.22 13.64 -0.64
N LEU A 180 6.31 14.12 -1.88
CA LEU A 180 7.51 13.96 -2.71
C LEU A 180 8.79 14.47 -2.03
N PHE A 181 8.71 15.54 -1.26
CA PHE A 181 9.86 16.11 -0.54
C PHE A 181 10.10 15.51 0.85
N THR A 182 9.19 14.67 1.35
CA THR A 182 9.28 14.09 2.70
C THR A 182 9.32 12.57 2.71
N ILE A 183 9.00 11.92 1.58
CA ILE A 183 8.87 10.47 1.48
C ILE A 183 10.19 9.75 1.77
N SER A 184 11.33 10.36 1.43
CA SER A 184 12.67 9.81 1.68
C SER A 184 13.04 9.76 3.16
N ILE A 185 12.34 10.49 4.04
CA ILE A 185 12.59 10.42 5.49
C ILE A 185 12.36 9.00 6.01
N GLN A 186 11.39 8.27 5.44
CA GLN A 186 11.11 6.90 5.87
C GLN A 186 12.26 5.95 5.52
N ASP A 187 13.06 6.27 4.51
CA ASP A 187 14.15 5.45 4.00
C ASP A 187 15.42 5.58 4.86
N LEU A 188 15.47 6.50 5.81
CA LEU A 188 16.59 6.60 6.77
C LEU A 188 16.80 5.29 7.55
N ARG A 189 15.74 4.52 7.77
CA ARG A 189 15.83 3.21 8.43
C ARG A 189 16.40 2.12 7.51
N ASP A 190 16.42 2.37 6.20
CA ASP A 190 16.76 1.39 5.18
C ASP A 190 18.18 1.57 4.60
N VAL A 191 18.87 2.68 4.89
CA VAL A 191 20.21 3.03 4.39
C VAL A 191 21.22 1.88 4.43
N ILE A 192 21.31 1.15 5.54
CA ILE A 192 22.30 0.06 5.69
C ILE A 192 21.99 -1.09 4.73
N GLY A 193 20.75 -1.57 4.70
CA GLY A 193 20.32 -2.63 3.78
C GLY A 193 20.34 -2.19 2.31
N ASP A 194 20.05 -0.92 2.03
CA ASP A 194 20.08 -0.33 0.69
C ASP A 194 21.49 -0.33 0.13
N ALA A 195 22.45 0.17 0.92
CA ALA A 195 23.86 0.18 0.56
C ALA A 195 24.41 -1.25 0.37
N ALA A 196 24.02 -2.18 1.24
CA ALA A 196 24.40 -3.59 1.12
C ALA A 196 23.82 -4.26 -0.14
N SER A 197 22.67 -3.79 -0.62
CA SER A 197 22.02 -4.24 -1.86
C SER A 197 22.48 -3.47 -3.11
N GLY A 198 23.44 -2.54 -2.97
CA GLY A 198 23.98 -1.74 -4.08
C GLY A 198 23.05 -0.64 -4.60
N ARG A 199 22.04 -0.24 -3.82
CA ARG A 199 21.12 0.84 -4.20
C ARG A 199 21.67 2.21 -3.80
N TYR A 200 21.36 3.21 -4.62
CA TYR A 200 21.68 4.62 -4.38
C TYR A 200 20.38 5.38 -4.12
N THR A 201 19.80 5.19 -2.93
CA THR A 201 18.58 5.87 -2.50
C THR A 201 18.87 7.32 -2.07
N THR A 202 17.83 8.10 -1.77
CA THR A 202 17.97 9.54 -1.53
C THR A 202 18.76 9.88 -0.26
N PRO A 203 18.57 9.19 0.88
CA PRO A 203 19.45 9.33 2.04
C PRO A 203 20.78 8.60 1.87
#